data_AF-A0AAD9JLD4-F1
#
_entry.id   AF-A0AAD9JLD4-F1
#
_cell.length_a   1.000
_cell.length_b   1.000
_cell.length_c   1.000
_cell.angle_alpha   90.00
_cell.angle_beta   90.00
_cell.angle_gamma   90.00
#
_symmetry.space_group_name_H-M   'P 1'
#
loop_
_entity.id
_entity.type
_entity.pdbx_description
1 polymer ?
#
loop_
_entity_poly.entity_id
_entity_poly.type
_entity_poly.pdbx_seq_one_letter_code
_entity_poly.pdbx_strand_id
1 'polypeptide(L)'
;MSETRDFYIGLGLATSSSVLIGSSFIVKKKALQALSVRAGQGGYGYLRDPLWWLGMTMMASGECINFAAYAFAPATMVTPLGALSVLVSAVLASRMLGEKLNILGKIGCLVCLLGSTVVVLHAPKEQNLNTLAELSEKLHDPGFVIYAFVVVVTVVVLIFYLEPRYGQKNPLVYVTVTGAIGSLTVMACKGLGVVIKQTLQGDNQLTNWLSWMLLVSVAFCISVQMIYLNKALDVFNTSVVTPILYVVFTSCVILASAILFKEWGGLPPDDIAGVLCGFFTVVSGIFLLQAFKDMSISMNNLARVKKDAPALPQCNGNYVSVPTAAYEERVELVDVKHNSFSSAPDSTMYKNGHRS
;
A
#
# COMPACT_ATOMS: atom_id res chain seq x y z
N MET A 1 6.12 -10.91 32.90
CA MET A 1 7.01 -9.72 32.81
C MET A 1 7.87 -9.73 31.54
N SER A 2 8.37 -10.89 31.06
CA SER A 2 9.11 -10.97 29.77
C SER A 2 8.23 -10.74 28.54
N GLU A 3 7.02 -11.31 28.49
CA GLU A 3 6.12 -11.23 27.32
C GLU A 3 5.68 -9.80 26.98
N THR A 4 5.27 -9.04 28.01
CA THR A 4 4.86 -7.63 27.83
C THR A 4 6.04 -6.79 27.36
N ARG A 5 7.25 -7.10 27.83
CA ARG A 5 8.48 -6.43 27.41
C ARG A 5 8.80 -6.74 25.95
N ASP A 6 8.72 -7.99 25.53
CA ASP A 6 8.95 -8.41 24.14
C ASP A 6 7.95 -7.72 23.20
N PHE A 7 6.66 -7.67 23.56
CA PHE A 7 5.65 -6.94 22.78
C PHE A 7 5.98 -5.45 22.63
N TYR A 8 6.38 -4.76 23.70
CA TYR A 8 6.75 -3.34 23.64
C TYR A 8 8.05 -3.11 22.87
N ILE A 9 9.01 -4.04 22.93
CA ILE A 9 10.21 -4.01 22.10
C ILE A 9 9.80 -4.12 20.63
N GLY A 10 8.96 -5.09 20.26
CA GLY A 10 8.48 -5.25 18.90
C GLY A 10 7.69 -4.04 18.39
N LEU A 11 6.82 -3.45 19.22
CA LEU A 11 6.12 -2.19 18.91
C LEU A 11 7.09 -1.02 18.69
N GLY A 12 8.10 -0.88 19.55
CA GLY A 12 9.14 0.15 19.42
C GLY A 12 9.96 -0.02 18.13
N LEU A 13 10.32 -1.25 17.78
CA LEU A 13 11.01 -1.57 16.53
C LEU A 13 10.12 -1.29 15.30
N ALA A 14 8.84 -1.71 15.33
CA ALA A 14 7.91 -1.48 14.21
C ALA A 14 7.63 0.01 13.96
N THR A 15 7.49 0.79 15.02
CA THR A 15 7.30 2.25 14.90
C THR A 15 8.59 2.95 14.43
N SER A 16 9.75 2.56 14.97
CA SER A 16 11.04 3.12 14.57
C SER A 16 11.38 2.81 13.11
N SER A 17 11.16 1.57 12.66
CA SER A 17 11.34 1.19 11.25
C SER A 17 10.41 1.98 10.34
N SER A 18 9.13 2.14 10.71
CA SER A 18 8.18 2.94 9.94
C SER A 18 8.64 4.39 9.77
N VAL A 19 9.19 5.01 10.82
CA VAL A 19 9.75 6.37 10.76
C VAL A 19 10.97 6.42 9.83
N LEU A 20 11.88 5.45 9.91
CA LEU A 20 13.07 5.38 9.06
C LEU A 20 12.71 5.18 7.58
N ILE A 21 11.85 4.20 7.29
CA ILE A 21 11.36 3.90 5.94
C ILE A 21 10.63 5.13 5.38
N GLY A 22 9.73 5.73 6.16
CA GLY A 22 8.99 6.91 5.75
C GLY A 22 9.90 8.11 5.44
N SER A 23 10.91 8.34 6.27
CA SER A 23 11.91 9.39 6.06
C SER A 23 12.79 9.13 4.84
N SER A 24 13.15 7.86 4.60
CA SER A 24 13.99 7.44 3.48
C SER A 24 13.42 7.88 2.12
N PHE A 25 12.10 7.79 1.94
CA PHE A 25 11.44 8.21 0.71
C PHE A 25 11.61 9.70 0.44
N ILE A 26 11.56 10.52 1.49
CA ILE A 26 11.65 11.98 1.35
C ILE A 26 13.09 12.42 1.11
N VAL A 27 14.05 11.80 1.79
CA VAL A 27 15.49 12.01 1.55
C VAL A 27 15.85 11.63 0.12
N LYS A 28 15.44 10.44 -0.36
CA LYS A 28 15.65 10.02 -1.76
C LYS A 28 14.99 10.97 -2.75
N LYS A 29 13.74 11.38 -2.50
CA LYS A 29 13.02 12.32 -3.36
C LYS A 29 13.74 13.66 -3.46
N LYS A 30 14.26 14.18 -2.35
CA LYS A 30 15.03 15.43 -2.31
C LYS A 30 16.34 15.32 -3.08
N ALA A 31 17.08 14.22 -2.93
CA ALA A 31 18.29 13.94 -3.72
C ALA A 31 17.98 13.88 -5.23
N LEU A 32 16.89 13.20 -5.60
CA LEU A 32 16.45 13.09 -6.99
C LEU A 32 16.03 14.43 -7.61
N GLN A 33 15.44 15.33 -6.81
CA GLN A 33 15.05 16.67 -7.25
C GLN A 33 16.23 17.63 -7.40
N ALA A 34 17.37 17.35 -6.75
CA ALA A 34 18.57 18.18 -6.83
C ALA A 34 19.38 18.00 -8.13
N LEU A 35 19.03 17.00 -8.96
CA LEU A 35 19.73 16.69 -10.21
C LEU A 35 19.16 17.47 -11.38
N SER A 36 20.04 17.92 -12.28
CA SER A 36 19.69 18.60 -13.53
C SER A 36 19.02 17.67 -14.55
N VAL A 37 19.51 16.44 -14.66
CA VAL A 37 18.92 15.39 -15.50
C VAL A 37 18.11 14.47 -14.60
N ARG A 38 16.81 14.33 -14.90
CA ARG A 38 15.94 13.43 -14.13
C ARG A 38 16.36 11.98 -14.36
N ALA A 39 16.35 11.19 -13.29
CA ALA A 39 16.66 9.76 -13.36
C ALA A 39 15.78 9.01 -14.39
N GLY A 40 14.51 9.40 -14.52
CA GLY A 40 13.58 8.84 -15.52
C GLY A 40 13.90 9.16 -16.99
N GLN A 41 14.91 10.00 -17.25
CA GLN A 41 15.41 10.32 -18.60
C GLN A 41 16.76 9.66 -18.89
N GLY A 42 17.16 8.65 -18.10
CA GLY A 42 18.42 7.90 -18.28
C GLY A 42 19.63 8.51 -17.57
N GLY A 43 19.43 9.48 -16.67
CA GLY A 43 20.50 10.10 -15.89
C GLY A 43 20.89 9.30 -14.64
N TYR A 44 22.14 8.81 -14.59
CA TYR A 44 22.69 8.09 -13.42
C TYR A 44 23.36 9.01 -12.38
N GLY A 45 23.19 10.32 -12.49
CA GLY A 45 23.87 11.31 -11.63
C GLY A 45 23.56 11.17 -10.13
N TYR A 46 22.39 10.63 -9.79
CA TYR A 46 21.96 10.43 -8.39
C TYR A 46 22.87 9.46 -7.63
N LEU A 47 23.55 8.53 -8.31
CA LEU A 47 24.45 7.56 -7.68
C LEU A 47 25.68 8.22 -7.05
N ARG A 48 26.00 9.47 -7.43
CA ARG A 48 27.09 10.26 -6.83
C ARG A 48 26.63 11.14 -5.67
N ASP A 49 25.33 11.29 -5.47
CA ASP A 49 24.78 12.14 -4.41
C ASP A 49 24.82 11.40 -3.06
N PRO A 50 25.55 11.92 -2.05
CA PRO A 50 25.57 11.31 -0.71
C PRO A 50 24.18 11.29 -0.04
N LEU A 51 23.29 12.23 -0.40
CA LEU A 51 21.93 12.28 0.13
C LEU A 51 21.08 11.11 -0.40
N TRP A 52 21.32 10.67 -1.64
CA TRP A 52 20.64 9.49 -2.19
C TRP A 52 21.05 8.22 -1.44
N TRP A 53 22.36 8.05 -1.21
CA TRP A 53 22.88 6.92 -0.42
C TRP A 53 22.41 6.94 1.03
N LEU A 54 22.32 8.12 1.66
CA LEU A 54 21.70 8.26 2.98
C LEU A 54 20.25 7.75 2.97
N GLY A 55 19.48 8.11 1.94
CA GLY A 55 18.13 7.59 1.78
C GLY A 55 18.08 6.07 1.59
N MET A 56 19.03 5.48 0.86
CA MET A 56 19.13 4.03 0.69
C MET A 56 19.52 3.32 1.99
N THR A 57 20.48 3.85 2.75
CA THR A 57 20.90 3.25 4.04
C THR A 57 19.81 3.35 5.10
N MET A 58 19.05 4.45 5.14
CA MET A 58 17.86 4.57 6.01
C MET A 58 16.76 3.58 5.65
N MET A 59 16.55 3.31 4.35
CA MET A 59 15.60 2.29 3.92
C MET A 59 16.06 0.89 4.35
N ALA A 60 17.33 0.54 4.09
CA ALA A 60 17.88 -0.76 4.46
C ALA A 60 17.84 -1.00 5.99
N SER A 61 18.23 -0.02 6.80
CA SER A 61 18.16 -0.14 8.26
C SER A 61 16.72 -0.23 8.75
N GLY A 62 15.80 0.54 8.16
CA GLY A 62 14.38 0.45 8.43
C GLY A 62 13.81 -0.95 8.18
N GLU A 63 14.14 -1.57 7.04
CA GLU A 63 13.70 -2.94 6.74
C GLU A 63 14.32 -3.98 7.69
N CYS A 64 15.60 -3.84 8.07
CA CYS A 64 16.22 -4.72 9.07
C CYS A 64 15.53 -4.61 10.44
N ILE A 65 15.18 -3.39 10.87
CA ILE A 65 14.46 -3.16 12.13
C ILE A 65 13.03 -3.69 12.03
N ASN A 66 12.37 -3.56 10.87
CA ASN A 66 11.05 -4.12 10.62
C ASN A 66 11.06 -5.65 10.69
N PHE A 67 12.09 -6.28 10.09
CA PHE A 67 12.32 -7.71 10.21
C PHE A 67 12.53 -8.13 11.68
N ALA A 68 13.34 -7.39 12.43
CA ALA A 68 13.52 -7.63 13.85
C ALA A 68 12.21 -7.49 14.64
N ALA A 69 11.34 -6.54 14.28
CA ALA A 69 10.03 -6.38 14.93
C ALA A 69 9.15 -7.63 14.82
N TYR A 70 9.18 -8.34 13.69
CA TYR A 70 8.44 -9.62 13.53
C TYR A 70 8.92 -10.74 14.47
N ALA A 71 10.14 -10.64 15.03
CA ALA A 71 10.66 -11.61 15.99
C ALA A 71 10.15 -11.37 17.44
N PHE A 72 9.55 -10.22 17.71
CA PHE A 72 9.12 -9.79 19.04
C PHE A 72 7.64 -9.38 19.13
N ALA A 73 6.97 -9.19 17.98
CA ALA A 73 5.58 -8.75 17.92
C ALA A 73 4.79 -9.52 16.85
N PRO A 74 3.46 -9.65 17.05
CA PRO A 74 2.58 -10.34 16.11
C PRO A 74 2.53 -9.64 14.75
N ALA A 75 2.54 -10.42 13.67
CA ALA A 75 2.43 -9.90 12.31
C ALA A 75 1.10 -9.15 12.09
N THR A 76 0.04 -9.59 12.77
CA THR A 76 -1.28 -8.93 12.85
C THR A 76 -1.19 -7.44 13.23
N MET A 77 -0.17 -7.03 13.99
CA MET A 77 0.05 -5.64 14.40
C MET A 77 1.15 -4.96 13.57
N VAL A 78 2.30 -5.62 13.40
CA VAL A 78 3.46 -5.06 12.69
C VAL A 78 3.11 -4.67 11.25
N THR A 79 2.36 -5.51 10.55
CA THR A 79 2.02 -5.27 9.14
C THR A 79 1.11 -4.06 8.94
N PRO A 80 -0.02 -3.89 9.65
CA PRO A 80 -0.80 -2.66 9.57
C PRO A 80 0.00 -1.41 9.92
N LEU A 81 0.91 -1.50 10.90
CA LEU A 81 1.74 -0.38 11.35
C LEU A 81 2.65 0.17 10.25
N GLY A 82 2.98 -0.62 9.23
CA GLY A 82 3.69 -0.14 8.04
C GLY A 82 3.02 1.08 7.37
N ALA A 83 1.71 1.28 7.55
CA ALA A 83 1.00 2.48 7.11
C ALA A 83 1.54 3.78 7.72
N LEU A 84 2.13 3.71 8.92
CA LEU A 84 2.76 4.85 9.56
C LEU A 84 3.95 5.38 8.74
N SER A 85 4.64 4.54 7.97
CA SER A 85 5.72 4.99 7.09
C SER A 85 5.20 5.94 6.01
N VAL A 86 4.03 5.66 5.44
CA VAL A 86 3.37 6.52 4.45
C VAL A 86 2.96 7.86 5.07
N LEU A 87 2.45 7.82 6.30
CA LEU A 87 2.10 9.03 7.07
C LEU A 87 3.35 9.88 7.34
N VAL A 88 4.45 9.28 7.80
CA VAL A 88 5.71 9.97 8.06
C VAL A 88 6.25 10.60 6.77
N SER A 89 6.23 9.86 5.65
CA SER A 89 6.60 10.41 4.34
C SER A 89 5.72 11.60 3.97
N ALA A 90 4.40 11.51 4.11
CA ALA A 90 3.49 12.59 3.75
C ALA A 90 3.72 13.87 4.58
N VAL A 91 3.92 13.73 5.89
CA VAL A 91 4.22 14.85 6.80
C VAL A 91 5.57 15.49 6.48
N LEU A 92 6.61 14.67 6.27
CA LEU A 92 7.95 15.16 5.93
C LEU A 92 8.00 15.79 4.54
N ALA A 93 7.26 15.24 3.55
CA ALA A 93 7.11 15.86 2.24
C ALA A 93 6.56 17.29 2.36
N SER A 94 5.55 17.47 3.22
CA SER A 94 4.96 18.80 3.43
C SER A 94 5.92 19.79 4.09
N ARG A 95 6.73 19.32 5.06
CA ARG A 95 7.69 20.18 5.77
C ARG A 95 8.96 20.46 4.97
N MET A 96 9.56 19.43 4.37
CA MET A 96 10.90 19.53 3.76
C MET A 96 10.88 19.89 2.28
N LEU A 97 9.82 19.51 1.55
CA LEU A 97 9.67 19.80 0.12
C LEU A 97 8.64 20.92 -0.14
N GLY A 98 7.96 21.40 0.90
CA GLY A 98 6.93 22.45 0.77
C GLY A 98 5.65 21.96 0.07
N GLU A 99 5.44 20.65 -0.02
CA GLU A 99 4.25 20.08 -0.65
C GLU A 99 3.02 20.36 0.20
N LYS A 100 1.98 20.96 -0.39
CA LYS A 100 0.76 21.28 0.36
C LYS A 100 -0.08 20.01 0.54
N LEU A 101 -0.19 19.54 1.78
CA LEU A 101 -1.15 18.49 2.13
C LEU A 101 -2.57 19.06 2.07
N ASN A 102 -3.38 18.49 1.17
CA ASN A 102 -4.81 18.77 1.10
C ASN A 102 -5.50 18.45 2.44
N ILE A 103 -6.65 19.08 2.73
CA ILE A 103 -7.43 18.84 3.95
C ILE A 103 -7.76 17.35 4.09
N LEU A 104 -8.14 16.69 2.98
CA LEU A 104 -8.40 15.26 2.95
C LEU A 104 -7.16 14.42 3.27
N GLY A 105 -5.96 14.86 2.86
CA GLY A 105 -4.70 14.23 3.24
C GLY A 105 -4.41 14.35 4.74
N LYS A 106 -4.73 15.50 5.35
CA LYS A 106 -4.62 15.68 6.81
C LYS A 106 -5.60 14.80 7.58
N ILE A 107 -6.84 14.71 7.12
CA ILE A 107 -7.86 13.81 7.69
C ILE A 107 -7.40 12.35 7.52
N GLY A 108 -6.93 11.96 6.34
CA GLY A 108 -6.39 10.63 6.07
C GLY A 108 -5.25 10.27 7.02
N CYS A 109 -4.31 11.19 7.28
CA CYS A 109 -3.26 10.99 8.28
C CYS A 109 -3.82 10.76 9.70
N LEU A 110 -4.80 11.57 10.13
CA LEU A 110 -5.42 11.41 11.45
C LEU A 110 -6.14 10.05 11.57
N VAL A 111 -6.90 9.68 10.55
CA VAL A 111 -7.62 8.40 10.49
C VAL A 111 -6.65 7.21 10.49
N CYS A 112 -5.56 7.26 9.71
CA CYS A 112 -4.51 6.25 9.75
C CYS A 112 -3.88 6.12 11.14
N LEU A 113 -3.59 7.24 11.80
CA LEU A 113 -2.98 7.22 13.13
C LEU A 113 -3.92 6.57 14.16
N LEU A 114 -5.20 6.97 14.17
CA LEU A 114 -6.21 6.39 15.06
C LEU A 114 -6.41 4.89 14.80
N GLY A 115 -6.52 4.49 13.53
CA GLY A 115 -6.66 3.09 13.15
C GLY A 115 -5.47 2.24 13.62
N SER A 116 -4.24 2.72 13.41
CA SER A 116 -3.03 2.03 13.86
C SER A 116 -2.99 1.89 15.38
N THR A 117 -3.41 2.92 16.13
CA THR A 117 -3.52 2.83 17.60
C THR A 117 -4.55 1.79 18.02
N VAL A 118 -5.73 1.73 17.38
CA VAL A 118 -6.77 0.75 17.69
C VAL A 118 -6.28 -0.68 17.41
N VAL A 119 -5.56 -0.90 16.31
CA VAL A 119 -4.92 -2.21 16.00
C VAL A 119 -3.94 -2.60 17.11
N VAL A 120 -3.07 -1.70 17.57
CA VAL A 120 -2.08 -2.01 18.61
C VAL A 120 -2.74 -2.34 19.94
N LEU A 121 -3.81 -1.62 20.30
CA LEU A 121 -4.50 -1.81 21.58
C LEU A 121 -5.17 -3.18 21.70
N HIS A 122 -5.74 -3.69 20.60
CA HIS A 122 -6.47 -4.95 20.57
C HIS A 122 -5.65 -6.10 19.96
N ALA A 123 -4.39 -5.84 19.57
CA ALA A 123 -3.53 -6.86 19.00
C ALA A 123 -3.28 -7.99 20.01
N PRO A 124 -3.27 -9.25 19.55
CA PRO A 124 -2.93 -10.37 20.41
C PRO A 124 -1.55 -10.16 21.03
N LYS A 125 -1.47 -10.30 22.36
CA LYS A 125 -0.18 -10.49 23.01
C LYS A 125 0.26 -11.90 22.63
N GLU A 126 1.36 -11.98 21.89
CA GLU A 126 1.84 -13.19 21.23
C GLU A 126 1.82 -14.41 22.16
N GLN A 127 1.20 -15.51 21.70
CA GLN A 127 1.40 -16.82 22.35
C GLN A 127 2.85 -17.23 22.11
N ASN A 128 3.57 -17.52 23.19
CA ASN A 128 4.98 -17.93 23.21
C ASN A 128 5.31 -19.04 22.20
N LEU A 129 5.59 -18.70 20.94
CA LEU A 129 6.38 -19.56 20.07
C LEU A 129 7.83 -19.18 20.25
N ASN A 130 8.41 -19.69 21.32
CA ASN A 130 9.81 -19.48 21.62
C ASN A 130 10.70 -20.54 20.97
N THR A 131 10.08 -21.62 20.43
CA THR A 131 10.83 -22.78 19.94
C THR A 131 10.54 -23.13 18.48
N LEU A 132 11.59 -23.44 17.72
CA LEU A 132 11.49 -23.93 16.34
C LEU A 132 10.63 -25.19 16.22
N ALA A 133 10.62 -26.05 17.24
CA ALA A 133 9.76 -27.23 17.29
C ALA A 133 8.26 -26.87 17.32
N GLU A 134 7.87 -25.88 18.13
CA GLU A 134 6.48 -25.40 18.19
C GLU A 134 6.08 -24.74 16.88
N LEU A 135 6.99 -23.98 16.25
CA LEU A 135 6.77 -23.43 14.91
C LEU A 135 6.58 -24.54 13.87
N SER A 136 7.39 -25.59 13.92
CA SER A 136 7.27 -26.75 13.02
C SER A 136 5.92 -27.44 13.17
N GLU A 137 5.43 -27.60 14.40
CA GLU A 137 4.10 -28.15 14.67
C GLU A 137 3.00 -27.27 14.07
N LYS A 138 3.08 -25.95 14.26
CA LYS A 138 2.12 -25.00 13.69
C LYS A 138 2.13 -24.98 12.15
N LEU A 139 3.30 -25.15 11.53
CA LEU A 139 3.44 -25.23 10.06
C LEU A 139 2.82 -26.52 9.50
N HIS A 140 2.84 -27.61 10.26
CA HIS A 140 2.24 -28.89 9.88
C HIS A 140 0.76 -29.00 10.27
N ASP A 141 0.23 -28.03 11.00
CA ASP A 141 -1.18 -27.99 11.36
C ASP A 141 -2.05 -27.93 10.09
N PRO A 142 -3.12 -28.75 10.00
CA PRO A 142 -3.94 -28.84 8.80
C PRO A 142 -4.53 -27.49 8.38
N GLY A 143 -4.81 -26.58 9.32
CA GLY A 143 -5.32 -25.25 8.99
C GLY A 143 -4.34 -24.44 8.17
N PHE A 144 -3.07 -24.41 8.56
CA PHE A 144 -2.04 -23.66 7.84
C PHE A 144 -1.65 -24.34 6.51
N VAL A 145 -1.59 -25.67 6.48
CA VAL A 145 -1.31 -26.41 5.23
C VAL A 145 -2.39 -26.14 4.18
N ILE A 146 -3.66 -26.16 4.56
CA ILE A 146 -4.77 -25.81 3.66
C ILE A 146 -4.65 -24.36 3.18
N TYR A 147 -4.36 -23.42 4.10
CA TYR A 147 -4.15 -22.02 3.73
C TYR A 147 -3.02 -21.85 2.71
N ALA A 148 -1.85 -22.45 2.97
CA ALA A 148 -0.70 -22.39 2.07
C ALA A 148 -1.01 -23.01 0.70
N PHE A 149 -1.70 -24.15 0.68
CA PHE A 149 -2.15 -24.78 -0.56
C PHE A 149 -3.10 -23.88 -1.36
N VAL A 150 -4.11 -23.28 -0.70
CA VAL A 150 -5.04 -22.35 -1.34
C VAL A 150 -4.31 -21.12 -1.91
N VAL A 151 -3.34 -20.57 -1.17
CA VAL A 151 -2.51 -19.45 -1.64
C VAL A 151 -1.72 -19.85 -2.88
N VAL A 152 -1.02 -20.99 -2.85
CA VAL A 152 -0.23 -21.47 -4.00
C VAL A 152 -1.11 -21.70 -5.22
N VAL A 153 -2.25 -22.38 -5.06
CA VAL A 153 -3.21 -22.61 -6.15
C VAL A 153 -3.75 -21.28 -6.71
N THR A 154 -4.13 -20.35 -5.82
CA THR A 154 -4.64 -19.03 -6.22
C THR A 154 -3.59 -18.25 -7.02
N VAL A 155 -2.33 -18.26 -6.56
CA VAL A 155 -1.20 -17.63 -7.24
C VAL A 155 -0.96 -18.27 -8.61
N VAL A 156 -0.93 -19.61 -8.69
CA VAL A 156 -0.74 -20.34 -9.96
C VAL A 156 -1.85 -19.99 -10.95
N VAL A 157 -3.12 -19.99 -10.52
CA VAL A 157 -4.26 -19.59 -11.38
C VAL A 157 -4.15 -18.13 -11.81
N LEU A 158 -3.76 -17.23 -10.91
CA LEU A 158 -3.57 -15.82 -11.23
C LEU A 158 -2.48 -15.63 -12.29
N ILE A 159 -1.34 -16.32 -12.15
CA ILE A 159 -0.18 -16.20 -13.05
C ILE A 159 -0.45 -16.83 -14.42
N PHE A 160 -0.96 -18.06 -14.47
CA PHE A 160 -1.06 -18.78 -15.74
C PHE A 160 -2.36 -18.48 -16.50
N TYR A 161 -3.44 -18.13 -15.81
CA TYR A 161 -4.76 -17.96 -16.45
C TYR A 161 -5.25 -16.51 -16.47
N LEU A 162 -5.20 -15.81 -15.33
CA LEU A 162 -5.78 -14.47 -15.21
C LEU A 162 -4.84 -13.36 -15.69
N GLU A 163 -3.53 -13.49 -15.48
CA GLU A 163 -2.53 -12.50 -15.93
C GLU A 163 -2.57 -12.28 -17.44
N PRO A 164 -2.54 -13.32 -18.31
CA PRO A 164 -2.59 -13.13 -19.76
C PRO A 164 -3.88 -12.48 -20.26
N ARG A 165 -5.01 -12.70 -19.57
CA ARG A 165 -6.34 -12.20 -20.00
C ARG A 165 -6.71 -10.84 -19.41
N TYR A 166 -6.38 -10.61 -18.15
CA TYR A 166 -6.90 -9.50 -17.35
C TYR A 166 -5.82 -8.69 -16.61
N GLY A 167 -4.56 -9.14 -16.62
CA GLY A 167 -3.47 -8.49 -15.88
C GLY A 167 -3.30 -7.01 -16.25
N GLN A 168 -3.49 -6.68 -17.53
CA GLN A 168 -3.37 -5.30 -18.04
C GLN A 168 -4.64 -4.43 -17.81
N LYS A 169 -5.77 -5.04 -17.43
CA LYS A 169 -7.05 -4.35 -17.27
C LYS A 169 -7.38 -4.08 -15.80
N ASN A 170 -7.01 -5.01 -14.92
CA ASN A 170 -7.38 -4.99 -13.52
C ASN A 170 -6.13 -5.11 -12.63
N PRO A 171 -5.79 -4.09 -11.82
CA PRO A 171 -4.61 -4.13 -10.95
C PRO A 171 -4.68 -5.23 -9.90
N LEU A 172 -5.89 -5.68 -9.56
CA LEU A 172 -6.14 -6.76 -8.60
C LEU A 172 -5.39 -8.04 -8.96
N VAL A 173 -5.17 -8.35 -10.24
CA VAL A 173 -4.46 -9.60 -10.62
C VAL A 173 -3.03 -9.59 -10.09
N TYR A 174 -2.25 -8.55 -10.41
CA TYR A 174 -0.87 -8.45 -9.95
C TYR A 174 -0.78 -8.22 -8.44
N VAL A 175 -1.64 -7.35 -7.91
CA VAL A 175 -1.64 -7.00 -6.49
C VAL A 175 -2.02 -8.19 -5.61
N THR A 176 -2.94 -9.06 -6.05
CA THR A 176 -3.31 -10.26 -5.29
C THR A 176 -2.19 -11.29 -5.27
N VAL A 177 -1.44 -11.45 -6.38
CA VAL A 177 -0.23 -12.29 -6.39
C VAL A 177 0.79 -11.77 -5.37
N THR A 178 1.11 -10.48 -5.43
CA THR A 178 2.05 -9.83 -4.50
C THR A 178 1.60 -9.94 -3.04
N GLY A 179 0.31 -9.75 -2.77
CA GLY A 179 -0.27 -9.81 -1.43
C GLY A 179 -0.29 -11.23 -0.85
N ALA A 180 -0.74 -12.21 -1.63
CA ALA A 180 -0.86 -13.59 -1.20
C ALA A 180 0.52 -14.23 -0.95
N ILE A 181 1.47 -14.08 -1.89
CA ILE A 181 2.86 -14.50 -1.70
C ILE A 181 3.49 -13.76 -0.52
N GLY A 182 3.19 -12.46 -0.41
CA GLY A 182 3.66 -11.62 0.69
C GLY A 182 3.27 -12.13 2.07
N SER A 183 2.06 -12.67 2.23
CA SER A 183 1.65 -13.26 3.49
C SER A 183 2.53 -14.45 3.89
N LEU A 184 2.90 -15.32 2.93
CA LEU A 184 3.81 -16.44 3.16
C LEU A 184 5.21 -15.92 3.51
N THR A 185 5.69 -14.88 2.83
CA THR A 185 6.96 -14.22 3.17
C THR A 185 6.96 -13.72 4.61
N VAL A 186 5.91 -13.03 5.05
CA VAL A 186 5.85 -12.49 6.42
C VAL A 186 5.82 -13.61 7.47
N MET A 187 5.06 -14.69 7.22
CA MET A 187 5.06 -15.86 8.11
C MET A 187 6.44 -16.52 8.19
N ALA A 188 7.13 -16.65 7.05
CA ALA A 188 8.47 -17.22 7.01
C ALA A 188 9.52 -16.31 7.66
N CYS A 189 9.43 -14.99 7.46
CA CYS A 189 10.26 -14.00 8.15
C CYS A 189 10.10 -14.06 9.67
N LYS A 190 8.85 -14.15 10.14
CA LYS A 190 8.56 -14.34 11.56
C LYS A 190 9.17 -15.64 12.09
N GLY A 191 9.05 -16.73 11.33
CA GLY A 191 9.71 -18.00 11.65
C GLY A 191 11.23 -17.90 11.73
N LEU A 192 11.88 -17.22 10.79
CA LEU A 192 13.31 -16.92 10.84
C LEU A 192 13.68 -16.06 12.05
N GLY A 193 12.81 -15.12 12.44
CA GLY A 193 12.95 -14.34 13.67
C GLY A 193 13.06 -15.23 14.92
N VAL A 194 12.22 -16.27 15.01
CA VAL A 194 12.29 -17.27 16.09
C VAL A 194 13.63 -18.03 16.05
N VAL A 195 14.04 -18.51 14.88
CA VAL A 195 15.33 -19.22 14.70
C VAL A 195 16.51 -18.37 15.18
N ILE A 196 16.55 -17.09 14.78
CA ILE A 196 17.61 -16.17 15.18
C ILE A 196 17.56 -15.91 16.69
N LYS A 197 16.37 -15.67 17.26
CA LYS A 197 16.19 -15.44 18.70
C LYS A 197 16.71 -16.62 19.52
N GLN A 198 16.41 -17.86 19.13
CA GLN A 198 16.91 -19.06 19.80
C GLN A 198 18.42 -19.24 19.65
N THR A 199 18.95 -19.00 18.44
CA THR A 199 20.39 -19.08 18.18
C THR A 199 21.18 -18.10 19.04
N LEU A 200 20.68 -16.88 19.23
CA LEU A 200 21.27 -15.89 20.12
C LEU A 200 21.15 -16.24 21.61
N GLN A 201 20.17 -17.05 21.99
CA GLN A 201 19.99 -17.58 23.35
C GLN A 201 20.88 -18.80 23.66
N GLY A 202 21.69 -19.25 22.70
CA GLY A 202 22.68 -20.31 22.88
C GLY A 202 22.28 -21.67 22.28
N ASP A 203 21.08 -21.79 21.71
CA ASP A 203 20.64 -23.01 21.03
C ASP A 203 20.70 -22.82 19.51
N ASN A 204 21.78 -23.31 18.88
CA ASN A 204 22.05 -23.06 17.47
C ASN A 204 21.11 -23.84 16.55
N GLN A 205 20.00 -23.21 16.16
CA GLN A 205 18.98 -23.78 15.27
C GLN A 205 19.29 -23.56 13.77
N LEU A 206 20.42 -22.94 13.42
CA LEU A 206 20.83 -22.73 12.01
C LEU A 206 21.26 -24.02 11.30
N THR A 207 21.56 -25.08 12.05
CA THR A 207 21.84 -26.42 11.51
C THR A 207 20.57 -27.17 11.15
N ASN A 208 19.40 -26.72 11.64
CA ASN A 208 18.14 -27.38 11.39
C ASN A 208 17.70 -27.15 9.94
N TRP A 209 17.21 -28.21 9.29
CA TRP A 209 16.71 -28.18 7.91
C TRP A 209 15.55 -27.19 7.73
N LEU A 210 14.67 -27.05 8.73
CA LEU A 210 13.54 -26.12 8.67
C LEU A 210 13.99 -24.66 8.50
N SER A 211 15.09 -24.26 9.15
CA SER A 211 15.66 -22.91 9.04
C SER A 211 16.08 -22.58 7.61
N TRP A 212 16.69 -23.54 6.91
CA TRP A 212 17.08 -23.38 5.50
C TRP A 212 15.86 -23.36 4.57
N MET A 213 14.85 -24.18 4.85
CA MET A 213 13.59 -24.14 4.10
C MET A 213 12.89 -22.77 4.21
N LEU A 214 12.83 -22.19 5.42
CA LEU A 214 12.26 -20.86 5.63
C LEU A 214 13.06 -19.79 4.89
N LEU A 215 14.40 -19.85 4.92
CA LEU A 215 15.27 -18.90 4.23
C LEU A 215 15.09 -18.95 2.70
N VAL A 216 15.10 -20.16 2.12
CA VAL A 216 14.89 -20.36 0.68
C VAL A 216 13.48 -19.90 0.28
N SER A 217 12.48 -20.21 1.11
CA SER A 217 11.10 -19.75 0.88
C SER A 217 11.00 -18.22 0.86
N VAL A 218 11.65 -17.52 1.80
CA VAL A 218 11.69 -16.06 1.81
C VAL A 218 12.35 -15.50 0.55
N ALA A 219 13.53 -16.01 0.17
CA ALA A 219 14.23 -15.56 -1.04
C ALA A 219 13.40 -15.76 -2.31
N PHE A 220 12.76 -16.91 -2.46
CA PHE A 220 11.86 -17.19 -3.57
C PHE A 220 10.63 -16.27 -3.56
N CYS A 221 9.94 -16.16 -2.44
CA CYS A 221 8.73 -15.36 -2.33
C CYS A 221 8.99 -13.87 -2.55
N ILE A 222 10.08 -13.31 -2.01
CA ILE A 222 10.49 -11.92 -2.25
C ILE A 222 10.77 -11.67 -3.73
N SER A 223 11.44 -12.61 -4.40
CA SER A 223 11.76 -12.49 -5.82
C SER A 223 10.48 -12.39 -6.67
N VAL A 224 9.53 -13.30 -6.44
CA VAL A 224 8.23 -13.26 -7.15
C VAL A 224 7.46 -11.99 -6.78
N GLN A 225 7.41 -11.64 -5.49
CA GLN A 225 6.71 -10.46 -5.01
C GLN A 225 7.22 -9.17 -5.68
N MET A 226 8.54 -9.01 -5.79
CA MET A 226 9.18 -7.86 -6.41
C MET A 226 8.88 -7.78 -7.91
N ILE A 227 8.90 -8.91 -8.62
CA ILE A 227 8.53 -8.96 -10.05
C ILE A 227 7.10 -8.48 -10.26
N TYR A 228 6.13 -9.01 -9.51
CA TYR A 228 4.72 -8.69 -9.67
C TYR A 228 4.36 -7.29 -9.18
N LEU A 229 5.01 -6.81 -8.12
CA LEU A 229 4.87 -5.43 -7.67
C LEU A 229 5.35 -4.45 -8.74
N ASN A 230 6.51 -4.72 -9.34
CA ASN A 230 7.04 -3.87 -10.41
C ASN A 230 6.13 -3.90 -11.65
N LYS A 231 5.60 -5.07 -12.04
CA LYS A 231 4.59 -5.17 -13.12
C LYS A 231 3.34 -4.33 -12.81
N ALA A 232 2.83 -4.38 -11.59
CA ALA A 232 1.65 -3.61 -11.21
C ALA A 232 1.91 -2.09 -11.31
N LEU A 233 3.07 -1.64 -10.85
CA LEU A 233 3.45 -0.22 -10.85
C LEU A 233 3.81 0.32 -12.24
N ASP A 234 4.23 -0.55 -13.15
CA ASP A 234 4.52 -0.19 -14.56
C ASP A 234 3.22 0.04 -15.35
N VAL A 235 2.19 -0.78 -15.09
CA VAL A 235 0.92 -0.74 -15.83
C VAL A 235 -0.09 0.24 -15.22
N PHE A 236 -0.13 0.35 -13.90
CA PHE A 236 -1.17 1.07 -13.17
C PHE A 236 -0.61 2.22 -12.34
N ASN A 237 -1.42 3.27 -12.17
CA ASN A 237 -1.03 4.40 -11.34
C ASN A 237 -0.81 3.97 -9.88
N THR A 238 0.33 4.37 -9.30
CA THR A 238 0.70 4.10 -7.90
C THR A 238 -0.38 4.52 -6.91
N SER A 239 -1.12 5.61 -7.17
CA SER A 239 -2.23 6.08 -6.31
C SER A 239 -3.37 5.07 -6.21
N VAL A 240 -3.51 4.16 -7.18
CA VAL A 240 -4.48 3.05 -7.18
C VAL A 240 -3.84 1.77 -6.66
N VAL A 241 -2.61 1.45 -7.10
CA VAL A 241 -1.92 0.20 -6.74
C VAL A 241 -1.62 0.15 -5.24
N THR A 242 -1.09 1.23 -4.66
CA THR A 242 -0.62 1.22 -3.28
C THR A 242 -1.73 0.96 -2.25
N PRO A 243 -2.91 1.64 -2.30
CA PRO A 243 -4.00 1.33 -1.39
C PRO A 243 -4.53 -0.10 -1.53
N ILE A 244 -4.74 -0.57 -2.77
CA ILE A 244 -5.25 -1.92 -3.02
C ILE A 244 -4.26 -2.97 -2.51
N LEU A 245 -2.97 -2.76 -2.76
CA LEU A 245 -1.92 -3.64 -2.29
C LEU A 245 -1.88 -3.69 -0.77
N TYR A 246 -1.95 -2.53 -0.11
CA TYR A 246 -1.99 -2.50 1.33
C TYR A 246 -3.15 -3.32 1.90
N VAL A 247 -4.36 -3.17 1.34
CA VAL A 247 -5.55 -3.92 1.78
C VAL A 247 -5.35 -5.42 1.58
N VAL A 248 -5.00 -5.86 0.37
CA VAL A 248 -4.90 -7.28 0.04
C VAL A 248 -3.75 -7.94 0.80
N PHE A 249 -2.58 -7.32 0.82
CA PHE A 249 -1.42 -7.82 1.56
C PHE A 249 -1.71 -7.93 3.06
N THR A 250 -2.21 -6.87 3.68
CA THR A 250 -2.46 -6.86 5.12
C THR A 250 -3.57 -7.83 5.49
N SER A 251 -4.62 -7.97 4.68
CA SER A 251 -5.69 -8.95 4.91
C SER A 251 -5.17 -10.38 4.86
N CYS A 252 -4.36 -10.71 3.83
CA CYS A 252 -3.72 -12.02 3.73
C CYS A 252 -2.77 -12.28 4.90
N VAL A 253 -2.00 -11.28 5.34
CA VAL A 253 -1.10 -11.42 6.50
C VAL A 253 -1.87 -11.65 7.80
N ILE A 254 -2.92 -10.87 8.06
CA ILE A 254 -3.76 -11.04 9.26
C ILE A 254 -4.38 -12.45 9.25
N LEU A 255 -4.91 -12.89 8.11
CA LEU A 255 -5.50 -14.23 7.96
C LEU A 255 -4.45 -15.34 8.17
N ALA A 256 -3.27 -15.21 7.53
CA ALA A 256 -2.17 -16.16 7.69
C ALA A 256 -1.69 -16.22 9.15
N SER A 257 -1.54 -15.08 9.81
CA SER A 257 -1.13 -14.98 11.22
C SER A 257 -2.17 -15.62 12.14
N ALA A 258 -3.45 -15.31 11.93
CA ALA A 258 -4.54 -15.86 12.71
C ALA A 258 -4.62 -17.39 12.61
N ILE A 259 -4.41 -17.94 11.41
CA ILE A 259 -4.42 -19.40 11.17
C ILE A 259 -3.16 -20.05 11.73
N LEU A 260 -1.97 -19.55 11.38
CA LEU A 260 -0.69 -20.17 11.74
C LEU A 260 -0.46 -20.14 13.25
N PHE A 261 -0.65 -18.99 13.89
CA PHE A 261 -0.37 -18.85 15.32
C PHE A 261 -1.58 -19.24 16.18
N LYS A 262 -2.77 -19.44 15.58
CA LYS A 262 -4.05 -19.61 16.29
C LYS A 262 -4.33 -18.46 17.27
N GLU A 263 -3.85 -17.27 16.92
CA GLU A 263 -3.85 -16.04 17.75
C GLU A 263 -5.27 -15.66 18.21
N TRP A 264 -6.30 -15.99 17.43
CA TRP A 264 -7.69 -15.57 17.70
C TRP A 264 -8.49 -16.57 18.54
N GLY A 265 -7.99 -17.81 18.72
CA GLY A 265 -8.70 -18.85 19.45
C GLY A 265 -8.86 -18.56 20.96
N GLY A 266 -8.04 -17.65 21.50
CA GLY A 266 -8.07 -17.25 22.91
C GLY A 266 -8.36 -15.76 23.15
N LEU A 267 -8.66 -14.99 22.11
CA LEU A 267 -8.99 -13.57 22.25
C LEU A 267 -10.48 -13.37 22.54
N PRO A 268 -10.84 -12.40 23.40
CA PRO A 268 -12.23 -12.00 23.52
C PRO A 268 -12.72 -11.43 22.17
N PRO A 269 -14.03 -11.61 21.85
CA PRO A 269 -14.58 -11.15 20.58
C PRO A 269 -14.43 -9.64 20.37
N ASP A 270 -14.38 -8.87 21.47
CA ASP A 270 -14.16 -7.42 21.46
C ASP A 270 -12.78 -7.05 20.91
N ASP A 271 -11.73 -7.83 21.23
CA ASP A 271 -10.38 -7.59 20.72
C ASP A 271 -10.29 -7.91 19.22
N ILE A 272 -10.94 -8.99 18.79
CA ILE A 272 -11.01 -9.35 17.35
C ILE A 272 -11.74 -8.24 16.58
N ALA A 273 -12.89 -7.78 17.09
CA ALA A 273 -13.63 -6.67 16.51
C ALA A 273 -12.81 -5.38 16.50
N GLY A 274 -12.04 -5.11 17.56
CA GLY A 274 -11.12 -3.98 17.66
C GLY A 274 -10.02 -4.02 16.59
N VAL A 275 -9.34 -5.15 16.41
CA VAL A 275 -8.31 -5.32 15.36
C VAL A 275 -8.89 -5.10 13.97
N LEU A 276 -10.06 -5.69 13.67
CA LEU A 276 -10.73 -5.53 12.38
C LEU A 276 -11.18 -4.08 12.14
N CYS A 277 -11.79 -3.45 13.14
CA CYS A 277 -12.21 -2.05 13.08
C CYS A 277 -11.01 -1.12 12.86
N GLY A 278 -9.92 -1.34 13.60
CA GLY A 278 -8.66 -0.62 13.43
C GLY A 278 -8.11 -0.79 12.01
N PHE A 279 -8.07 -2.02 11.50
CA PHE A 279 -7.64 -2.30 10.13
C PHE A 279 -8.45 -1.55 9.07
N PHE A 280 -9.78 -1.63 9.10
CA PHE A 280 -10.64 -0.90 8.16
C PHE A 280 -10.51 0.63 8.30
N THR A 281 -10.25 1.11 9.51
CA THR A 281 -9.96 2.53 9.76
C THR A 281 -8.64 2.94 9.08
N VAL A 282 -7.57 2.15 9.22
CA VAL A 282 -6.29 2.42 8.52
C VAL A 282 -6.47 2.39 7.00
N VAL A 283 -7.20 1.40 6.48
CA VAL A 283 -7.51 1.29 5.04
C VAL A 283 -8.20 2.56 4.53
N SER A 284 -9.20 3.04 5.27
CA SER A 284 -9.93 4.28 4.93
C SER A 284 -8.98 5.48 4.91
N GLY A 285 -8.06 5.57 5.89
CA GLY A 285 -7.05 6.63 5.95
C GLY A 285 -6.07 6.60 4.78
N ILE A 286 -5.59 5.41 4.38
CA ILE A 286 -4.67 5.26 3.23
C ILE A 286 -5.39 5.61 1.93
N PHE A 287 -6.63 5.19 1.76
CA PHE A 287 -7.42 5.54 0.59
C PHE A 287 -7.62 7.06 0.50
N LEU A 288 -7.97 7.71 1.61
CA LEU A 288 -8.07 9.17 1.69
C LEU A 288 -6.74 9.86 1.35
N LEU A 289 -5.62 9.33 1.84
CA LEU A 289 -4.30 9.91 1.61
C LEU A 289 -3.86 9.78 0.14
N GLN A 290 -4.14 8.65 -0.49
CA GLN A 290 -3.64 8.32 -1.83
C GLN A 290 -4.60 8.75 -2.95
N ALA A 291 -5.91 8.58 -2.77
CA ALA A 291 -6.90 8.96 -3.78
C ALA A 291 -7.03 10.48 -3.97
N PHE A 292 -6.75 11.25 -2.91
CA PHE A 292 -6.88 12.72 -2.93
C PHE A 292 -5.53 13.45 -2.91
N LYS A 293 -4.43 12.73 -3.14
CA LYS A 293 -3.08 13.30 -3.15
C LYS A 293 -2.91 14.43 -4.17
N ASP A 294 -3.60 14.33 -5.32
CA ASP A 294 -3.51 15.30 -6.41
C ASP A 294 -4.66 16.33 -6.42
N MET A 295 -5.65 16.18 -5.53
CA MET A 295 -6.78 17.11 -5.45
C MET A 295 -6.43 18.31 -4.58
N SER A 296 -6.46 19.52 -5.13
CA SER A 296 -6.20 20.77 -4.40
C SER A 296 -7.50 21.39 -3.86
N ILE A 297 -8.18 20.68 -2.95
CA ILE A 297 -9.33 21.27 -2.22
C ILE A 297 -8.80 22.19 -1.11
N SER A 298 -8.34 23.38 -1.52
CA SER A 298 -7.96 24.44 -0.58
C SER A 298 -9.20 24.99 0.13
N MET A 299 -9.08 25.30 1.42
CA MET A 299 -10.14 25.86 2.27
C MET A 299 -10.82 27.09 1.66
N ASN A 300 -10.10 27.81 0.79
CA ASN A 300 -10.60 28.96 0.03
C ASN A 300 -11.73 28.60 -0.96
N ASN A 301 -11.75 27.37 -1.49
CA ASN A 301 -12.82 26.89 -2.39
C ASN A 301 -14.09 26.53 -1.60
N LEU A 302 -13.95 25.97 -0.39
CA LEU A 302 -15.09 25.69 0.51
C LEU A 302 -15.69 26.96 1.10
N ALA A 303 -14.85 27.95 1.42
CA ALA A 303 -15.30 29.26 1.87
C ALA A 303 -16.08 30.01 0.76
N ARG A 304 -15.71 29.84 -0.51
CA ARG A 304 -16.47 30.37 -1.66
C ARG A 304 -17.83 29.68 -1.81
N VAL A 305 -17.90 28.35 -1.73
CA VAL A 305 -19.19 27.63 -1.75
C VAL A 305 -20.11 28.06 -0.60
N LYS A 306 -19.56 28.35 0.60
CA LYS A 306 -20.34 28.86 1.74
C LYS A 306 -20.73 30.35 1.58
N LYS A 307 -19.93 31.14 0.85
CA LYS A 307 -20.17 32.58 0.62
C LYS A 307 -21.11 32.84 -0.57
N ASP A 308 -21.14 31.92 -1.54
CA ASP A 308 -21.99 31.95 -2.72
C ASP A 308 -23.25 31.08 -2.55
N ALA A 309 -23.50 30.56 -1.33
CA ALA A 309 -24.78 29.96 -1.00
C ALA A 309 -25.87 31.03 -1.21
N PRO A 310 -26.84 30.84 -2.13
CA PRO A 310 -27.88 31.81 -2.35
C PRO A 310 -28.59 32.03 -1.02
N ALA A 311 -28.70 33.29 -0.58
CA ALA A 311 -29.68 33.63 0.43
C ALA A 311 -31.03 33.10 -0.08
N LEU A 312 -31.68 32.24 0.70
CA LEU A 312 -33.02 31.78 0.40
C LEU A 312 -33.85 33.02 0.05
N PRO A 313 -34.50 33.08 -1.14
CA PRO A 313 -35.35 34.20 -1.46
C PRO A 313 -36.43 34.25 -0.37
N GLN A 314 -36.46 35.34 0.39
CA GLN A 314 -37.63 35.67 1.18
C GLN A 314 -38.80 35.73 0.19
N CYS A 315 -39.75 34.82 0.33
CA CYS A 315 -41.00 34.86 -0.42
C CYS A 315 -41.75 36.13 -0.04
N ASN A 316 -41.46 37.23 -0.73
CA ASN A 316 -42.35 38.37 -0.78
C ASN A 316 -43.11 38.28 -2.10
N GLY A 317 -44.39 37.94 -1.98
CA GLY A 317 -45.23 37.50 -3.08
C GLY A 317 -45.52 38.59 -4.09
N ASN A 318 -44.72 38.65 -5.15
CA ASN A 318 -45.10 39.26 -6.41
C ASN A 318 -44.61 38.38 -7.56
N TYR A 319 -45.57 37.83 -8.30
CA TYR A 319 -45.34 37.10 -9.55
C TYR A 319 -44.74 38.07 -10.58
N VAL A 320 -43.49 37.82 -10.96
CA VAL A 320 -42.90 38.40 -12.17
C VAL A 320 -42.44 37.24 -13.04
N SER A 321 -43.11 37.08 -14.19
CA SER A 321 -42.78 36.11 -15.23
C SER A 321 -41.41 36.41 -15.84
N VAL A 322 -40.50 35.43 -15.83
CA VAL A 322 -39.22 35.50 -16.54
C VAL A 322 -39.36 34.84 -17.92
N PRO A 323 -38.86 35.43 -19.02
CA PRO A 323 -39.08 34.92 -20.38
C PRO A 323 -38.25 33.67 -20.69
N THR A 324 -38.88 32.72 -21.39
CA THR A 324 -38.37 31.40 -21.82
C THR A 324 -37.31 31.45 -22.94
N ALA A 325 -36.51 32.51 -23.07
CA ALA A 325 -35.61 32.70 -24.22
C ALA A 325 -34.12 32.39 -23.94
N ALA A 326 -33.73 32.11 -22.69
CA ALA A 326 -32.31 31.92 -22.32
C ALA A 326 -31.84 30.46 -22.24
N TYR A 327 -32.67 29.49 -22.62
CA TYR A 327 -32.35 28.06 -22.57
C TYR A 327 -32.08 27.42 -23.94
N GLU A 328 -32.56 28.00 -25.04
CA GLU A 328 -32.39 27.42 -26.39
C GLU A 328 -31.02 27.74 -27.01
N GLU A 329 -30.40 28.88 -26.70
CA GLU A 329 -29.10 29.28 -27.29
C GLU A 329 -27.92 28.42 -26.81
N ARG A 330 -28.07 27.73 -25.66
CA ARG A 330 -26.98 26.92 -25.09
C ARG A 330 -26.97 25.47 -25.58
N VAL A 331 -28.01 25.03 -26.30
CA VAL A 331 -28.10 23.67 -26.84
C VAL A 331 -27.51 23.61 -28.26
N GLU A 332 -27.70 24.63 -29.10
CA GLU A 332 -27.13 24.65 -30.47
C GLU A 332 -25.60 24.77 -30.51
N LEU A 333 -24.98 25.45 -29.54
CA LEU A 333 -23.51 25.61 -29.51
C LEU A 333 -22.75 24.32 -29.13
N VAL A 334 -23.43 23.32 -28.56
CA VAL A 334 -22.82 22.04 -28.19
C VAL A 334 -22.82 21.05 -29.36
N ASP A 335 -23.84 21.08 -30.22
CA ASP A 335 -23.95 20.16 -31.37
C ASP A 335 -23.08 20.56 -32.57
N VAL A 336 -22.77 21.85 -32.77
CA VAL A 336 -21.95 22.31 -33.91
C VAL A 336 -20.47 21.91 -33.79
N LYS A 337 -19.95 21.69 -32.58
CA LYS A 337 -18.53 21.36 -32.38
C LYS A 337 -18.20 19.89 -32.55
N HIS A 338 -19.19 19.01 -32.54
CA HIS A 338 -18.99 17.55 -32.65
C HIS A 338 -19.01 17.02 -34.09
N ASN A 339 -19.42 17.84 -35.08
CA ASN A 339 -19.67 17.38 -36.46
C ASN A 339 -18.65 17.82 -37.52
N SER A 340 -17.52 18.44 -37.13
CA SER A 340 -16.52 18.99 -38.08
C SER A 340 -15.23 18.18 -38.25
N PHE A 341 -15.19 16.92 -37.82
CA PHE A 341 -14.04 16.01 -38.06
C PHE A 341 -14.46 14.66 -38.65
N SER A 342 -15.36 14.64 -39.64
CA SER A 342 -15.54 13.47 -40.51
C SER A 342 -16.24 13.84 -41.82
N SER A 343 -15.48 14.23 -42.83
CA SER A 343 -15.87 14.08 -44.24
C SER A 343 -14.71 14.47 -45.16
N ALA A 344 -14.09 13.47 -45.80
CA ALA A 344 -13.26 13.63 -46.99
C ALA A 344 -14.09 14.11 -48.20
N PRO A 345 -13.44 14.52 -49.30
CA PRO A 345 -13.84 13.91 -50.57
C PRO A 345 -12.67 13.54 -51.51
N ASP A 346 -13.01 12.60 -52.36
CA ASP A 346 -12.20 11.84 -53.31
C ASP A 346 -12.32 12.41 -54.74
N SER A 347 -11.50 11.88 -55.66
CA SER A 347 -11.47 12.03 -57.14
C SER A 347 -10.69 13.24 -57.72
N THR A 348 -9.83 13.16 -58.74
CA THR A 348 -9.77 12.29 -59.94
C THR A 348 -8.36 12.27 -60.60
N MET A 349 -8.04 11.13 -61.24
CA MET A 349 -7.23 10.87 -62.46
C MET A 349 -5.92 11.63 -62.76
N TYR A 350 -4.83 10.88 -63.01
CA TYR A 350 -4.19 10.82 -64.35
C TYR A 350 -3.37 9.52 -64.55
N LYS A 351 -3.45 8.99 -65.77
CA LYS A 351 -2.84 7.76 -66.32
C LYS A 351 -1.34 7.90 -66.65
N ASN A 352 -0.73 6.72 -66.92
CA ASN A 352 0.53 6.40 -67.61
C ASN A 352 1.75 6.31 -66.68
N GLY A 353 2.64 5.32 -66.75
CA GLY A 353 2.90 4.28 -67.75
C GLY A 353 4.43 4.12 -67.90
N HIS A 354 4.90 2.88 -67.92
CA HIS A 354 6.22 2.39 -68.39
C HIS A 354 7.51 2.55 -67.55
N ARG A 355 8.21 1.39 -67.44
CA ARG A 355 9.66 1.11 -67.59
C ARG A 355 10.65 1.91 -66.70
N SER A 356 11.64 1.33 -66.04
CA SER A 356 12.41 0.08 -66.22
C SER A 356 12.97 -0.38 -64.87
#